data_AF-A0A1G8AXQ3-F1
#
_entry.id   AF-A0A1G8AXQ3-F1
#
_cell.length_a   1.000
_cell.length_b   1.000
_cell.length_c   1.000
_cell.angle_alpha   90.00
_cell.angle_beta   90.00
_cell.angle_gamma   90.00
#
_symmetry.space_group_name_H-M   'P 1'
#
loop_
_entity.id
_entity.type
_entity.pdbx_description
1 polymer ?
#
loop_
_entity_poly.entity_id
_entity_poly.type
_entity_poly.pdbx_seq_one_letter_code
_entity_poly.pdbx_strand_id
1 'polypeptide(L)'
;MKRVAFAVVGLALVVGVLVLRDPGAGSDLPTAPPPPTKLKPYVADQVLVPSPQGRPATPAGVVARGGHHRITLTWNGDAPAYEVRWGDRTKLVTRPGAQLNGLENDREQQVEIRAVDAFGQYSQPALTSATPRADRERFTFADRFDGSDEPDPRLWRLSKRTDCARATSGDADDHDRLVISSSCGTRAATLRSRTPFVRSDGESRFVVETDAPGTGGELLLDLVPGPVSVQGEPVPPNTVRATVSTDVAGNSVVELVPDGTPVKPVPAALPGVTVRWEIVLTPEGVRVERDGEVVATSPFVPQWREATALVGVAALAGDRVRAGVDLIGFQTAKADAPPAAITPQVRVDGPASPSPERLPGVTAGQLRLAVIPAQESPLLTTVLVNGVQLPLRPAVEGMPWKPGAEYPAVADLPEAAFTSTLDVALPTTERIQVTHTDVELTGAAVVVEREPGTPLVDAKPALADPVAEVLDASGQPVENGAAFPRGRVVLEVRLNALDAAVAGLAGFELRIDGTHVATVPTTADGPAGAGRWRIALNTSTMTAGAHAIEVKAFSTDQEVHPETGYVPFLLKA
;
A
#
# COMPACT_ATOMS: atom_id res chain seq x y z
N MET A 1 49.81 -27.34 -20.76
CA MET A 1 48.96 -27.92 -19.69
C MET A 1 48.30 -26.83 -18.84
N LYS A 2 47.40 -26.02 -19.40
CA LYS A 2 46.76 -24.88 -18.69
C LYS A 2 45.30 -24.62 -19.12
N ARG A 3 44.61 -25.62 -19.67
CA ARG A 3 43.21 -25.50 -20.14
C ARG A 3 42.25 -26.58 -19.64
N VAL A 4 42.68 -27.44 -18.71
CA VAL A 4 41.83 -28.51 -18.15
C VAL A 4 41.36 -28.19 -16.71
N ALA A 5 41.95 -27.19 -16.03
CA ALA A 5 41.58 -26.83 -14.66
C ALA A 5 40.34 -25.91 -14.54
N PHE A 6 39.93 -25.21 -15.61
CA PHE A 6 38.78 -24.31 -15.58
C PHE A 6 37.42 -24.99 -15.85
N ALA A 7 37.42 -26.23 -16.35
CA ALA A 7 36.19 -26.97 -16.62
C ALA A 7 35.61 -27.68 -15.38
N VAL A 8 36.44 -27.97 -14.37
CA VAL A 8 36.01 -28.70 -13.17
C VAL A 8 35.43 -27.76 -12.11
N VAL A 9 35.90 -26.52 -12.03
CA VAL A 9 35.36 -25.51 -11.09
C VAL A 9 34.04 -24.93 -11.59
N GLY A 10 33.86 -24.78 -12.90
CA GLY A 10 32.60 -24.33 -13.50
C GLY A 10 31.46 -25.34 -13.38
N LEU A 11 31.75 -26.65 -13.41
CA LEU A 11 30.73 -27.68 -13.26
C LEU A 11 30.25 -27.84 -11.81
N ALA A 12 31.12 -27.61 -10.82
CA ALA A 12 30.74 -27.65 -9.40
C ALA A 12 29.79 -26.50 -8.99
N LEU A 13 29.94 -25.31 -9.60
CA LEU A 13 29.04 -24.17 -9.34
C LEU A 13 27.68 -24.32 -10.06
N VAL A 14 27.63 -24.95 -11.23
CA VAL A 14 26.36 -25.20 -11.95
C VAL A 14 25.57 -26.36 -11.34
N VAL A 15 26.24 -27.39 -10.79
CA VAL A 15 25.56 -28.44 -10.00
C VAL A 15 25.07 -27.91 -8.65
N GLY A 16 25.80 -26.99 -8.00
CA GLY A 16 25.35 -26.35 -6.75
C GLY A 16 24.07 -25.52 -6.90
N VAL A 17 23.83 -24.92 -8.08
CA VAL A 17 22.62 -24.13 -8.35
C VAL A 17 21.46 -25.00 -8.87
N LEU A 18 21.73 -26.14 -9.51
CA LEU A 18 20.68 -27.07 -9.95
C LEU A 18 20.16 -28.00 -8.84
N VAL A 19 20.95 -28.27 -7.79
CA VAL A 19 20.48 -29.02 -6.61
C VAL A 19 19.53 -28.20 -5.71
N LEU A 20 19.39 -26.89 -5.96
CA LEU A 20 18.39 -26.03 -5.29
C LEU A 20 17.03 -25.96 -6.02
N ARG A 21 16.82 -26.75 -7.09
CA ARG A 21 15.58 -26.75 -7.90
C ARG A 21 14.98 -28.13 -8.15
N ASP A 22 15.25 -29.09 -7.27
CA ASP A 22 14.56 -30.39 -7.29
C ASP A 22 13.53 -30.48 -6.14
N PRO A 23 12.21 -30.40 -6.41
CA PRO A 23 11.18 -30.46 -5.37
C PRO A 23 10.87 -31.90 -4.90
N GLY A 24 11.69 -32.89 -5.26
CA GLY A 24 11.40 -34.32 -5.06
C GLY A 24 12.29 -35.11 -4.09
N ALA A 25 13.28 -34.49 -3.44
CA ALA A 25 14.16 -35.18 -2.50
C ALA A 25 13.96 -34.66 -1.07
N GLY A 26 13.78 -35.58 -0.11
CA GLY A 26 13.45 -35.31 1.30
C GLY A 26 14.23 -34.14 1.90
N SER A 27 13.50 -33.19 2.46
CA SER A 27 13.99 -31.93 3.01
C SER A 27 14.69 -32.14 4.36
N ASP A 28 15.87 -32.75 4.35
CA ASP A 28 16.82 -32.76 5.48
C ASP A 28 17.92 -31.71 5.29
N LEU A 29 17.56 -30.53 4.75
CA LEU A 29 18.44 -29.38 4.83
C LEU A 29 18.34 -28.83 6.27
N PRO A 30 19.47 -28.61 6.97
CA PRO A 30 19.45 -28.05 8.31
C PRO A 30 18.77 -26.68 8.26
N THR A 31 17.60 -26.59 8.90
CA THR A 31 16.91 -25.32 9.08
C THR A 31 17.82 -24.40 9.88
N ALA A 32 18.09 -23.20 9.37
CA ALA A 32 18.85 -22.22 10.12
C ALA A 32 18.19 -22.02 11.50
N PRO A 33 18.96 -21.94 12.60
CA PRO A 33 18.39 -21.70 13.92
C PRO A 33 17.56 -20.41 13.89
N PRO A 34 16.45 -20.35 14.64
CA PRO A 34 15.61 -19.16 14.68
C PRO A 34 16.44 -17.94 15.14
N PRO A 35 16.16 -16.74 14.62
CA PRO A 35 16.85 -15.53 15.05
C PRO A 35 16.74 -15.31 16.57
N PRO A 36 17.77 -14.74 17.22
CA PRO A 36 17.71 -14.43 18.63
C PRO A 36 16.70 -13.30 18.90
N THR A 37 15.82 -13.48 19.88
CA THR A 37 14.85 -12.46 20.33
C THR A 37 15.29 -11.66 21.55
N LYS A 38 16.47 -11.97 22.08
CA LYS A 38 17.13 -11.25 23.15
C LYS A 38 18.62 -11.24 22.88
N LEU A 39 19.23 -10.06 22.99
CA LEU A 39 20.64 -9.87 22.75
C LEU A 39 21.39 -9.65 24.07
N LYS A 40 22.61 -10.17 24.16
CA LYS A 40 23.51 -9.89 25.27
C LYS A 40 24.42 -8.72 24.88
N PRO A 41 24.61 -7.73 25.75
CA PRO A 41 25.51 -6.61 25.45
C PRO A 41 26.93 -7.13 25.23
N TYR A 42 27.58 -6.61 24.19
CA TYR A 42 28.96 -6.91 23.84
C TYR A 42 29.59 -5.68 23.21
N VAL A 43 30.85 -5.39 23.54
CA VAL A 43 31.60 -4.27 23.00
C VAL A 43 33.07 -4.69 22.94
N ALA A 44 33.68 -4.63 21.75
CA ALA A 44 35.11 -4.82 21.57
C ALA A 44 35.89 -3.57 22.01
N ASP A 45 37.17 -3.73 22.37
CA ASP A 45 38.02 -2.66 22.92
C ASP A 45 38.10 -1.39 22.04
N GLN A 46 37.94 -1.55 20.73
CA GLN A 46 37.99 -0.46 19.75
C GLN A 46 36.65 0.28 19.55
N VAL A 47 35.58 -0.10 20.25
CA VAL A 47 34.24 0.46 20.08
C VAL A 47 33.74 1.06 21.40
N LEU A 48 33.04 2.20 21.31
CA LEU A 48 32.28 2.75 22.42
C LEU A 48 30.83 2.90 21.98
N VAL A 49 29.93 2.16 22.64
CA VAL A 49 28.48 2.25 22.43
C VAL A 49 27.84 3.19 23.45
N PRO A 50 26.80 3.94 23.07
CA PRO A 50 26.07 4.77 24.03
C PRO A 50 25.29 3.88 25.01
N SER A 51 25.07 4.40 26.23
CA SER A 51 24.22 3.76 27.23
C SER A 51 22.85 4.45 27.31
N PRO A 52 21.81 3.75 27.81
CA PRO A 52 20.52 4.36 28.13
C PRO A 52 20.70 5.59 29.03
N GLN A 53 19.82 6.58 28.86
CA GLN A 53 19.84 7.83 29.62
C GLN A 53 18.70 7.86 30.64
N GLY A 54 18.20 9.04 30.99
CA GLY A 54 16.97 9.17 31.77
C GLY A 54 15.77 8.65 30.99
N ARG A 55 14.77 8.13 31.70
CA ARG A 55 13.50 7.68 31.11
C ARG A 55 12.86 8.81 30.30
N PRO A 56 12.18 8.50 29.17
CA PRO A 56 11.50 9.50 28.37
C PRO A 56 10.34 10.16 29.13
N ALA A 57 9.97 11.37 28.71
CA ALA A 57 8.84 12.09 29.26
C ALA A 57 7.50 11.41 28.91
N THR A 58 6.51 11.53 29.79
CA THR A 58 5.15 11.05 29.52
C THR A 58 4.53 11.81 28.34
N PRO A 59 3.88 11.13 27.38
CA PRO A 59 3.13 11.78 26.32
C PRO A 59 2.11 12.78 26.85
N ALA A 60 1.93 13.91 26.15
CA ALA A 60 1.03 14.99 26.57
C ALA A 60 -0.02 15.31 25.50
N GLY A 61 -1.12 15.96 25.87
CA GLY A 61 -2.14 16.42 24.93
C GLY A 61 -2.82 15.29 24.15
N VAL A 62 -3.06 14.15 24.79
CA VAL A 62 -3.70 12.99 24.17
C VAL A 62 -5.14 13.34 23.76
N VAL A 63 -5.45 13.16 22.48
CA VAL A 63 -6.79 13.28 21.91
C VAL A 63 -7.18 11.93 21.32
N ALA A 64 -8.29 11.38 21.83
CA ALA A 64 -8.89 10.15 21.34
C ALA A 64 -10.24 10.46 20.69
N ARG A 65 -10.43 10.02 19.44
CA ARG A 65 -11.67 10.20 18.67
C ARG A 65 -12.22 8.84 18.28
N GLY A 66 -13.48 8.58 18.65
CA GLY A 66 -14.19 7.38 18.21
C GLY A 66 -14.67 7.52 16.76
N GLY A 67 -14.49 6.46 15.98
CA GLY A 67 -15.11 6.25 14.68
C GLY A 67 -15.83 4.91 14.64
N HIS A 68 -16.37 4.54 13.49
CA HIS A 68 -17.03 3.25 13.32
C HIS A 68 -15.99 2.13 13.42
N HIS A 69 -16.15 1.24 14.40
CA HIS A 69 -15.22 0.13 14.70
C HIS A 69 -13.77 0.54 15.01
N ARG A 70 -13.51 1.83 15.27
CA ARG A 70 -12.15 2.35 15.46
C ARG A 70 -12.04 3.47 16.48
N ILE A 71 -10.82 3.69 16.97
CA ILE A 71 -10.42 4.88 17.73
C ILE A 71 -9.14 5.44 17.11
N THR A 72 -9.16 6.72 16.77
CA THR A 72 -7.98 7.46 16.33
C THR A 72 -7.39 8.24 17.50
N LEU A 73 -6.08 8.11 17.68
CA LEU A 73 -5.30 8.70 18.77
C LEU A 73 -4.27 9.66 18.18
N THR A 74 -4.12 10.83 18.81
CA THR A 74 -3.03 11.78 18.53
C THR A 74 -2.51 12.36 19.85
N TRP A 75 -1.22 12.68 19.93
CA TRP A 75 -0.61 13.24 21.14
C TRP A 75 0.64 14.06 20.78
N ASN A 76 1.32 14.58 21.80
CA ASN A 76 2.60 15.27 21.68
C ASN A 76 3.70 14.46 22.37
N GLY A 77 4.88 14.44 21.75
CA GLY A 77 6.10 13.85 22.29
C GLY A 77 7.22 13.81 21.25
N ASP A 78 8.45 13.62 21.70
CA ASP A 78 9.68 13.56 20.90
C ASP A 78 10.42 12.22 21.01
N ALA A 79 9.80 11.23 21.66
CA ALA A 79 10.38 9.90 21.80
C ALA A 79 10.46 9.19 20.44
N PRO A 80 11.49 8.35 20.21
CA PRO A 80 11.63 7.57 18.98
C PRO A 80 10.45 6.65 18.68
N ALA A 81 9.80 6.11 19.72
CA ALA A 81 8.65 5.23 19.58
C ALA A 81 7.65 5.41 20.73
N TYR A 82 6.46 4.84 20.56
CA TYR A 82 5.39 4.83 21.55
C TYR A 82 4.71 3.47 21.58
N GLU A 83 4.48 2.96 22.79
CA GLU A 83 3.64 1.79 23.03
C GLU A 83 2.22 2.26 23.32
N VAL A 84 1.25 1.76 22.56
CA VAL A 84 -0.19 1.97 22.75
C VAL A 84 -0.82 0.65 23.19
N ARG A 85 -1.54 0.65 24.32
CA ARG A 85 -2.19 -0.54 24.88
C ARG A 85 -3.68 -0.32 25.08
N TRP A 86 -4.49 -1.32 24.75
CA TRP A 86 -5.93 -1.34 24.99
C TRP A 86 -6.39 -2.78 25.22
N GLY A 87 -7.02 -3.05 26.37
CA GLY A 87 -7.26 -4.42 26.82
C GLY A 87 -5.96 -5.23 26.86
N ASP A 88 -5.96 -6.40 26.21
CA ASP A 88 -4.77 -7.28 26.09
C ASP A 88 -3.93 -6.99 24.83
N ARG A 89 -4.34 -6.02 24.00
CA ARG A 89 -3.65 -5.68 22.75
C ARG A 89 -2.60 -4.59 22.97
N THR A 90 -1.55 -4.65 22.16
CA THR A 90 -0.44 -3.69 22.17
C THR A 90 -0.03 -3.36 20.74
N LYS A 91 0.30 -2.10 20.48
CA LYS A 91 0.80 -1.60 19.19
C LYS A 91 1.98 -0.67 19.45
N LEU A 92 3.07 -0.87 18.71
CA LEU A 92 4.26 -0.03 18.77
C LEU A 92 4.29 0.85 17.53
N VAL A 93 4.42 2.16 17.70
CA VAL A 93 4.42 3.16 16.61
C VAL A 93 5.59 4.12 16.74
N THR A 94 6.05 4.70 15.62
CA THR A 94 7.20 5.63 15.58
C THR A 94 6.79 7.10 15.48
N ARG A 95 5.48 7.38 15.40
CA ARG A 95 4.91 8.73 15.29
C ARG A 95 3.89 8.97 16.41
N PRO A 96 3.64 10.23 16.80
CA PRO A 96 2.75 10.55 17.91
C PRO A 96 1.26 10.50 17.52
N GLY A 97 0.84 9.36 16.97
CA GLY A 97 -0.53 9.06 16.62
C GLY A 97 -0.68 7.62 16.17
N ALA A 98 -1.88 7.07 16.36
CA ALA A 98 -2.19 5.69 16.02
C ALA A 98 -3.69 5.51 15.80
N GLN A 99 -4.07 4.47 15.06
CA GLN A 99 -5.45 4.01 14.97
C GLN A 99 -5.58 2.59 15.54
N LEU A 100 -6.63 2.39 16.33
CA LEU A 100 -7.05 1.12 16.88
C LEU A 100 -8.28 0.67 16.09
N ASN A 101 -8.23 -0.51 15.47
CA ASN A 101 -9.28 -1.05 14.60
C ASN A 101 -9.94 -2.31 15.21
N GLY A 102 -11.01 -2.79 14.57
CA GLY A 102 -11.70 -4.02 14.96
C GLY A 102 -12.28 -3.94 16.37
N LEU A 103 -12.77 -2.76 16.74
CA LEU A 103 -13.38 -2.47 18.04
C LEU A 103 -14.90 -2.57 17.96
N GLU A 104 -15.52 -2.99 19.05
CA GLU A 104 -16.98 -3.01 19.16
C GLU A 104 -17.52 -1.58 19.35
N ASN A 105 -18.50 -1.17 18.54
CA ASN A 105 -19.17 0.12 18.70
C ASN A 105 -19.90 0.20 20.05
N ASP A 106 -20.01 1.42 20.58
CA ASP A 106 -20.68 1.75 21.84
C ASP A 106 -20.04 1.11 23.10
N ARG A 107 -18.87 0.47 22.95
CA ARG A 107 -18.07 -0.08 24.05
C ARG A 107 -16.83 0.77 24.31
N GLU A 108 -16.80 1.44 25.47
CA GLU A 108 -15.64 2.25 25.86
C GLU A 108 -14.36 1.41 25.93
N GLN A 109 -13.28 1.95 25.36
CA GLN A 109 -11.93 1.40 25.45
C GLN A 109 -11.08 2.31 26.35
N GLN A 110 -10.38 1.69 27.30
CA GLN A 110 -9.33 2.34 28.07
C GLN A 110 -8.01 2.17 27.33
N VAL A 111 -7.28 3.26 27.13
CA VAL A 111 -6.05 3.29 26.33
C VAL A 111 -4.91 3.86 27.17
N GLU A 112 -3.77 3.17 27.15
CA GLU A 112 -2.52 3.65 27.73
C GLU A 112 -1.51 3.94 26.63
N ILE A 113 -0.82 5.08 26.71
CA ILE A 113 0.24 5.47 25.78
C ILE A 113 1.52 5.74 26.57
N ARG A 114 2.60 5.03 26.23
CA ARG A 114 3.93 5.23 26.83
C ARG A 114 4.91 5.67 25.76
N ALA A 115 5.74 6.66 26.08
CA ALA A 115 6.91 6.96 25.27
C ALA A 115 7.98 5.89 25.52
N VAL A 116 8.65 5.48 24.44
CA VAL A 116 9.70 4.45 24.44
C VAL A 116 10.96 5.04 23.81
N ASP A 117 12.07 5.02 24.55
CA ASP A 117 13.35 5.50 24.04
C ASP A 117 14.07 4.47 23.15
N ALA A 118 15.23 4.86 22.62
CA ALA A 118 16.04 4.00 21.76
C ALA A 118 16.57 2.73 22.48
N PHE A 119 16.49 2.62 23.80
CA PHE A 119 16.96 1.46 24.55
C PHE A 119 15.81 0.63 25.15
N GLY A 120 14.57 0.99 24.85
CA GLY A 120 13.39 0.30 25.37
C GLY A 120 13.05 0.70 26.81
N GLN A 121 13.47 1.88 27.25
CA GLN A 121 13.04 2.48 28.52
C GLN A 121 11.70 3.19 28.34
N TYR A 122 10.77 2.92 29.24
CA TYR A 122 9.39 3.41 29.14
C TYR A 122 9.15 4.60 30.06
N SER A 123 8.33 5.55 29.60
CA SER A 123 7.79 6.63 30.44
C SER A 123 6.71 6.12 31.41
N GLN A 124 6.22 7.01 32.29
CA GLN A 124 4.91 6.79 32.89
C GLN A 124 3.82 6.83 31.79
N PRO A 125 2.71 6.10 31.94
CA PRO A 125 1.64 6.08 30.94
C PRO A 125 0.84 7.38 30.95
N ALA A 126 0.47 7.86 29.75
CA ALA A 126 -0.66 8.75 29.57
C ALA A 126 -1.92 7.89 29.40
N LEU A 127 -2.96 8.19 30.17
CA LEU A 127 -4.23 7.45 30.15
C LEU A 127 -5.30 8.26 29.42
N THR A 128 -6.10 7.59 28.60
CA THR A 128 -7.27 8.17 27.94
C THR A 128 -8.33 7.10 27.73
N SER A 129 -9.56 7.51 27.41
CA SER A 129 -10.60 6.59 26.97
C SER A 129 -11.37 7.18 25.79
N ALA A 130 -11.90 6.30 24.95
CA ALA A 130 -12.82 6.67 23.90
C ALA A 130 -13.78 5.52 23.61
N THR A 131 -14.94 5.85 23.08
CA THR A 131 -15.96 4.88 22.66
C THR A 131 -16.05 4.93 21.13
N PRO A 132 -15.77 3.82 20.41
CA PRO A 132 -16.05 3.72 18.98
C PRO A 132 -17.55 3.90 18.75
N ARG A 133 -17.94 4.59 17.67
CA ARG A 133 -19.34 4.86 17.36
C ARG A 133 -19.56 4.80 15.88
N ALA A 134 -20.69 4.21 15.49
CA ALA A 134 -21.15 4.31 14.12
C ALA A 134 -21.36 5.78 13.72
N ASP A 135 -20.92 6.11 12.51
CA ASP A 135 -21.22 7.39 11.91
C ASP A 135 -22.74 7.57 11.72
N ARG A 136 -23.22 8.80 11.91
CA ARG A 136 -24.63 9.19 11.81
C ARG A 136 -24.96 9.89 10.50
N GLU A 137 -23.98 10.03 9.62
CA GLU A 137 -24.15 10.69 8.35
C GLU A 137 -25.10 9.92 7.43
N ARG A 138 -25.88 10.66 6.65
CA ARG A 138 -26.91 10.12 5.76
C ARG A 138 -26.37 10.06 4.34
N PHE A 139 -25.98 8.87 3.93
CA PHE A 139 -25.59 8.60 2.56
C PHE A 139 -26.78 8.10 1.73
N THR A 140 -26.80 8.44 0.45
CA THR A 140 -27.70 7.80 -0.53
C THR A 140 -27.18 6.45 -0.97
N PHE A 141 -25.88 6.23 -0.85
CA PHE A 141 -25.18 4.97 -1.01
C PHE A 141 -24.00 4.95 -0.05
N ALA A 142 -23.80 3.88 0.73
CA ALA A 142 -22.60 3.69 1.53
C ALA A 142 -22.29 2.21 1.65
N ASP A 143 -21.02 1.88 1.58
CA ASP A 143 -20.48 0.60 2.00
C ASP A 143 -19.41 0.86 3.06
N ARG A 144 -19.59 0.21 4.22
CA ARG A 144 -18.68 0.32 5.37
C ARG A 144 -17.75 -0.86 5.48
N PHE A 145 -17.93 -1.87 4.63
CA PHE A 145 -17.09 -3.06 4.66
C PHE A 145 -17.03 -3.64 6.09
N ASP A 146 -18.22 -3.86 6.67
CA ASP A 146 -18.48 -4.57 7.92
C ASP A 146 -19.11 -5.96 7.67
N GLY A 147 -19.10 -6.40 6.41
CA GLY A 147 -19.81 -7.58 5.94
C GLY A 147 -18.88 -8.77 5.74
N SER A 148 -19.41 -9.99 5.87
CA SER A 148 -18.61 -11.19 5.61
C SER A 148 -18.12 -11.31 4.15
N ASP A 149 -18.74 -10.59 3.22
CA ASP A 149 -18.57 -10.74 1.77
C ASP A 149 -17.88 -9.54 1.12
N GLU A 150 -16.75 -9.06 1.65
CA GLU A 150 -16.07 -7.88 1.10
C GLU A 150 -15.01 -8.16 0.01
N PRO A 151 -14.95 -7.32 -1.03
CA PRO A 151 -15.97 -6.32 -1.38
C PRO A 151 -17.21 -7.01 -1.97
N ASP A 152 -18.42 -6.53 -1.65
CA ASP A 152 -19.65 -7.15 -2.17
C ASP A 152 -19.66 -7.07 -3.71
N PRO A 153 -19.64 -8.20 -4.44
CA PRO A 153 -19.63 -8.19 -5.91
C PRO A 153 -20.93 -7.62 -6.49
N ARG A 154 -21.97 -7.41 -5.69
CA ARG A 154 -23.16 -6.67 -6.11
C ARG A 154 -22.90 -5.18 -6.21
N LEU A 155 -21.95 -4.66 -5.43
CA LEU A 155 -21.65 -3.23 -5.33
C LEU A 155 -20.32 -2.85 -5.99
N TRP A 156 -19.36 -3.78 -6.09
CA TRP A 156 -18.00 -3.47 -6.47
C TRP A 156 -17.40 -4.40 -7.53
N ARG A 157 -16.43 -3.86 -8.27
CA ARG A 157 -15.55 -4.61 -9.17
C ARG A 157 -14.12 -4.14 -8.95
N LEU A 158 -13.20 -5.08 -8.70
CA LEU A 158 -11.77 -4.78 -8.65
C LEU A 158 -11.17 -4.94 -10.03
N SER A 159 -10.56 -3.87 -10.53
CA SER A 159 -9.82 -3.85 -11.78
C SER A 159 -8.32 -3.87 -11.52
N LYS A 160 -7.64 -4.79 -12.19
CA LYS A 160 -6.20 -5.03 -12.07
C LYS A 160 -5.63 -5.51 -13.40
N ARG A 161 -4.35 -5.21 -13.65
CA ARG A 161 -3.66 -5.53 -14.92
C ARG A 161 -3.16 -6.98 -15.05
N THR A 162 -3.13 -7.70 -13.94
CA THR A 162 -2.75 -9.11 -13.75
C THR A 162 -3.23 -9.54 -12.35
N ASP A 163 -2.81 -10.68 -11.82
CA ASP A 163 -3.03 -11.05 -10.41
C ASP A 163 -2.17 -10.29 -9.39
N CYS A 164 -1.63 -9.13 -9.76
CA CYS A 164 -0.80 -8.29 -8.90
C CYS A 164 -1.56 -7.58 -7.76
N ALA A 165 -2.90 -7.62 -7.74
CA ALA A 165 -3.72 -6.98 -6.70
C ALA A 165 -4.87 -7.86 -6.20
N ARG A 166 -5.30 -7.60 -4.96
CA ARG A 166 -6.47 -8.18 -4.30
C ARG A 166 -7.23 -7.13 -3.49
N ALA A 167 -8.53 -7.32 -3.39
CA ALA A 167 -9.42 -6.60 -2.48
C ALA A 167 -10.16 -7.65 -1.66
N THR A 168 -9.96 -7.63 -0.36
CA THR A 168 -10.49 -8.63 0.59
C THR A 168 -10.86 -7.94 1.88
N SER A 169 -11.70 -8.54 2.71
CA SER A 169 -11.71 -8.21 4.15
C SER A 169 -10.26 -8.25 4.70
N GLY A 170 -9.95 -7.38 5.65
CA GLY A 170 -8.66 -7.41 6.32
C GLY A 170 -8.51 -8.55 7.32
N ASP A 171 -7.30 -8.72 7.83
CA ASP A 171 -6.99 -9.72 8.85
C ASP A 171 -6.82 -9.05 10.23
N ALA A 172 -6.99 -9.83 11.29
CA ALA A 172 -6.74 -9.42 12.68
C ALA A 172 -7.47 -8.12 13.07
N ASP A 173 -6.75 -7.04 13.36
CA ASP A 173 -7.34 -5.76 13.75
C ASP A 173 -8.11 -5.09 12.60
N ASP A 174 -7.85 -5.46 11.34
CA ASP A 174 -8.48 -4.90 10.15
C ASP A 174 -9.65 -5.77 9.61
N HIS A 175 -10.21 -6.67 10.40
CA HIS A 175 -11.27 -7.58 9.91
C HIS A 175 -12.58 -6.89 9.50
N ASP A 176 -12.86 -5.71 10.05
CA ASP A 176 -14.06 -4.88 9.75
C ASP A 176 -13.74 -3.77 8.73
N ARG A 177 -12.88 -4.05 7.74
CA ARG A 177 -12.60 -3.10 6.65
C ARG A 177 -12.16 -3.83 5.39
N LEU A 178 -12.36 -3.15 4.26
CA LEU A 178 -11.80 -3.59 2.99
C LEU A 178 -10.30 -3.30 2.95
N VAL A 179 -9.48 -4.31 2.67
CA VAL A 179 -8.05 -4.17 2.38
C VAL A 179 -7.80 -4.35 0.89
N ILE A 180 -7.32 -3.29 0.24
CA ILE A 180 -6.77 -3.32 -1.10
C ILE A 180 -5.25 -3.47 -0.99
N SER A 181 -4.74 -4.61 -1.48
CA SER A 181 -3.31 -4.91 -1.49
C SER A 181 -2.82 -5.07 -2.92
N SER A 182 -1.68 -4.46 -3.24
CA SER A 182 -1.16 -4.44 -4.61
C SER A 182 0.35 -4.51 -4.65
N SER A 183 0.84 -5.27 -5.62
CA SER A 183 2.23 -5.38 -6.07
C SER A 183 2.36 -4.93 -7.54
N CYS A 184 1.38 -4.17 -8.04
CA CYS A 184 1.33 -3.72 -9.43
C CYS A 184 2.34 -2.59 -9.77
N GLY A 185 3.23 -2.23 -8.83
CA GLY A 185 4.14 -1.09 -8.94
C GLY A 185 3.37 0.24 -8.99
N THR A 186 3.76 1.13 -9.90
CA THR A 186 3.17 2.46 -10.08
C THR A 186 1.80 2.47 -10.77
N ARG A 187 1.14 1.32 -10.88
CA ARG A 187 -0.18 1.21 -11.52
C ARG A 187 -1.24 1.01 -10.45
N ALA A 188 -2.32 1.75 -10.58
CA ALA A 188 -3.44 1.68 -9.66
C ALA A 188 -4.13 0.30 -9.72
N ALA A 189 -4.39 -0.27 -8.55
CA ALA A 189 -5.46 -1.23 -8.37
C ALA A 189 -6.74 -0.43 -8.13
N THR A 190 -7.75 -0.59 -8.99
CA THR A 190 -8.94 0.28 -8.99
C THR A 190 -10.16 -0.50 -8.53
N LEU A 191 -10.77 -0.04 -7.44
CA LEU A 191 -12.10 -0.47 -7.02
C LEU A 191 -13.15 0.42 -7.69
N ARG A 192 -13.95 -0.18 -8.57
CA ARG A 192 -15.05 0.48 -9.27
C ARG A 192 -16.37 0.25 -8.54
N SER A 193 -17.09 1.33 -8.29
CA SER A 193 -18.49 1.26 -7.88
C SER A 193 -19.37 0.79 -9.03
N ARG A 194 -20.26 -0.18 -8.76
CA ARG A 194 -21.35 -0.57 -9.65
C ARG A 194 -22.55 0.37 -9.51
N THR A 195 -22.74 0.96 -8.33
CA THR A 195 -23.70 2.05 -8.14
C THR A 195 -23.15 3.32 -8.81
N PRO A 196 -23.87 3.92 -9.77
CA PRO A 196 -23.40 5.14 -10.40
C PRO A 196 -23.50 6.34 -9.44
N PHE A 197 -22.59 7.29 -9.62
CA PHE A 197 -22.66 8.58 -8.94
C PHE A 197 -23.55 9.53 -9.75
N VAL A 198 -24.71 9.91 -9.21
CA VAL A 198 -25.70 10.75 -9.92
C VAL A 198 -25.77 12.13 -9.30
N ARG A 199 -25.01 13.07 -9.88
CA ARG A 199 -24.92 14.46 -9.41
C ARG A 199 -26.31 15.08 -9.21
N SER A 200 -26.53 15.77 -8.10
CA SER A 200 -27.73 16.56 -7.82
C SER A 200 -27.66 17.95 -8.47
N ASP A 201 -28.74 18.74 -8.42
CA ASP A 201 -28.68 20.15 -8.87
C ASP A 201 -27.96 21.07 -7.87
N GLY A 202 -27.72 20.59 -6.65
CA GLY A 202 -27.02 21.29 -5.59
C GLY A 202 -25.64 20.68 -5.32
N GLU A 203 -25.32 20.50 -4.04
CA GLU A 203 -24.09 19.85 -3.63
C GLU A 203 -24.21 18.32 -3.79
N SER A 204 -23.15 17.68 -4.26
CA SER A 204 -22.99 16.22 -4.26
C SER A 204 -21.61 15.83 -3.76
N ARG A 205 -21.52 14.77 -2.95
CA ARG A 205 -20.25 14.34 -2.34
C ARG A 205 -19.94 12.89 -2.65
N PHE A 206 -18.71 12.64 -3.08
CA PHE A 206 -18.09 11.32 -3.13
C PHE A 206 -17.07 11.24 -1.99
N VAL A 207 -17.35 10.38 -1.02
CA VAL A 207 -16.64 10.27 0.26
C VAL A 207 -15.88 8.94 0.30
N VAL A 208 -14.62 9.00 0.70
CA VAL A 208 -13.78 7.83 0.97
C VAL A 208 -13.05 8.03 2.30
N GLU A 209 -13.18 7.06 3.21
CA GLU A 209 -12.36 6.99 4.42
C GLU A 209 -11.33 5.87 4.25
N THR A 210 -10.05 6.23 4.24
CA THR A 210 -8.95 5.29 4.02
C THR A 210 -7.67 5.75 4.70
N ASP A 211 -6.78 4.81 5.01
CA ASP A 211 -5.40 5.11 5.42
C ASP A 211 -4.44 5.31 4.22
N ALA A 212 -4.98 5.28 2.99
CA ALA A 212 -4.25 5.61 1.78
C ALA A 212 -4.17 7.14 1.50
N PRO A 213 -3.12 7.59 0.79
CA PRO A 213 -1.95 6.81 0.41
C PRO A 213 -1.09 6.46 1.63
N GLY A 214 -0.51 5.26 1.62
CA GLY A 214 0.55 4.91 2.55
C GLY A 214 1.81 5.75 2.31
N THR A 215 2.91 5.41 2.98
CA THR A 215 4.20 6.07 2.74
C THR A 215 4.67 5.81 1.31
N GLY A 216 4.81 6.86 0.49
CA GLY A 216 5.26 6.71 -0.89
C GLY A 216 4.23 6.00 -1.77
N GLY A 217 2.95 6.30 -1.61
CA GLY A 217 1.88 5.76 -2.45
C GLY A 217 1.03 6.86 -3.09
N GLU A 218 0.05 6.44 -3.86
CA GLU A 218 -0.98 7.30 -4.42
C GLU A 218 -2.37 6.75 -4.10
N LEU A 219 -3.29 7.65 -3.77
CA LEU A 219 -4.73 7.44 -3.74
C LEU A 219 -5.33 8.24 -4.89
N LEU A 220 -6.12 7.59 -5.74
CA LEU A 220 -6.80 8.20 -6.87
C LEU A 220 -8.32 8.10 -6.68
N LEU A 221 -9.01 9.22 -6.70
CA LEU A 221 -10.46 9.30 -6.60
C LEU A 221 -11.01 9.89 -7.90
N ASP A 222 -11.72 9.09 -8.69
CA ASP A 222 -12.26 9.55 -9.98
C ASP A 222 -13.79 9.52 -10.00
N LEU A 223 -14.35 10.51 -10.69
CA LEU A 223 -15.72 10.53 -11.21
C LEU A 223 -15.65 10.66 -12.74
N VAL A 224 -15.83 9.53 -13.44
CA VAL A 224 -15.65 9.42 -14.90
C VAL A 224 -17.00 9.37 -15.64
N PRO A 225 -17.26 10.19 -16.68
CA PRO A 225 -18.52 10.19 -17.43
C PRO A 225 -18.63 9.05 -18.44
N GLY A 226 -18.61 7.81 -17.95
CA GLY A 226 -18.74 6.62 -18.77
C GLY A 226 -18.40 5.34 -18.01
N PRO A 227 -18.67 4.17 -18.61
CA PRO A 227 -18.43 2.85 -18.02
C PRO A 227 -16.93 2.48 -18.04
N VAL A 228 -16.11 3.22 -17.30
CA VAL A 228 -14.67 2.96 -17.18
C VAL A 228 -14.40 2.06 -15.98
N SER A 229 -13.48 1.10 -16.14
CA SER A 229 -13.10 0.15 -15.08
C SER A 229 -11.71 0.42 -14.49
N VAL A 230 -10.85 1.19 -15.14
CA VAL A 230 -9.45 1.41 -14.73
C VAL A 230 -9.11 2.90 -14.61
N GLN A 231 -8.18 3.22 -13.73
CA GLN A 231 -7.57 4.55 -13.64
C GLN A 231 -6.19 4.51 -14.32
N GLY A 232 -6.10 5.16 -15.48
CA GLY A 232 -4.89 5.25 -16.27
C GLY A 232 -4.56 6.68 -16.68
N GLU A 233 -3.48 6.79 -17.45
CA GLU A 233 -3.05 8.02 -18.11
C GLU A 233 -3.21 7.89 -19.65
N PRO A 234 -3.65 8.96 -20.35
CA PRO A 234 -4.14 10.22 -19.80
C PRO A 234 -5.47 10.07 -19.06
N VAL A 235 -5.78 10.98 -18.14
CA VAL A 235 -7.11 11.09 -17.51
C VAL A 235 -8.20 11.25 -18.60
N PRO A 236 -9.30 10.47 -18.57
CA PRO A 236 -10.36 10.59 -19.57
C PRO A 236 -11.00 12.00 -19.59
N PRO A 237 -11.42 12.52 -20.74
CA PRO A 237 -12.03 13.84 -20.84
C PRO A 237 -13.24 14.03 -19.91
N ASN A 238 -13.43 15.24 -19.39
CA ASN A 238 -14.50 15.60 -18.46
C ASN A 238 -14.52 14.80 -17.13
N THR A 239 -13.49 14.03 -16.82
CA THR A 239 -13.33 13.35 -15.54
C THR A 239 -12.94 14.34 -14.45
N VAL A 240 -13.51 14.18 -13.27
CA VAL A 240 -12.99 14.79 -12.05
C VAL A 240 -12.08 13.77 -11.38
N ARG A 241 -10.77 14.05 -11.26
CA ARG A 241 -9.82 13.20 -10.54
C ARG A 241 -9.15 14.00 -9.43
N ALA A 242 -9.19 13.47 -8.21
CA ALA A 242 -8.31 13.89 -7.13
C ALA A 242 -7.22 12.83 -6.94
N THR A 243 -5.96 13.22 -7.12
CA THR A 243 -4.79 12.39 -6.82
C THR A 243 -4.17 12.89 -5.53
N VAL A 244 -4.03 12.01 -4.55
CA VAL A 244 -3.31 12.27 -3.32
C VAL A 244 -2.04 11.42 -3.32
N SER A 245 -0.88 12.05 -3.32
CA SER A 245 0.42 11.37 -3.22
C SER A 245 1.16 11.77 -1.94
N THR A 246 2.11 10.96 -1.50
CA THR A 246 3.02 11.29 -0.39
C THR A 246 4.43 11.56 -0.90
N ASP A 247 4.99 12.72 -0.55
CA ASP A 247 6.38 13.05 -0.88
C ASP A 247 7.40 12.28 -0.01
N VAL A 248 8.68 12.45 -0.29
CA VAL A 248 9.78 11.79 0.46
C VAL A 248 9.87 12.23 1.94
N ALA A 249 9.27 13.36 2.30
CA ALA A 249 9.16 13.82 3.68
C ALA A 249 7.86 13.30 4.35
N GLY A 250 7.01 12.61 3.60
CA GLY A 250 5.72 12.08 4.02
C GLY A 250 4.58 13.10 3.97
N ASN A 251 4.79 14.31 3.44
CA ASN A 251 3.70 15.28 3.25
C ASN A 251 2.79 14.81 2.13
N SER A 252 1.49 15.06 2.28
CA SER A 252 0.54 14.76 1.21
C SER A 252 0.51 15.89 0.20
N VAL A 253 0.52 15.55 -1.07
CA VAL A 253 0.29 16.46 -2.20
C VAL A 253 -1.04 16.10 -2.82
N VAL A 254 -1.89 17.09 -3.07
CA VAL A 254 -3.20 16.90 -3.67
C VAL A 254 -3.22 17.60 -5.03
N GLU A 255 -3.48 16.83 -6.06
CA GLU A 255 -3.71 17.31 -7.42
C GLU A 255 -5.17 17.08 -7.78
N LEU A 256 -5.82 18.10 -8.33
CA LEU A 256 -7.22 18.03 -8.77
C LEU A 256 -7.27 18.34 -10.27
N VAL A 257 -7.88 17.45 -11.03
CA VAL A 257 -8.07 17.58 -12.48
C VAL A 257 -9.57 17.59 -12.78
N PRO A 258 -10.04 18.47 -13.69
CA PRO A 258 -9.27 19.47 -14.44
C PRO A 258 -9.06 20.77 -13.66
N ASP A 259 -8.06 21.56 -14.07
CA ASP A 259 -7.81 22.94 -13.64
C ASP A 259 -7.82 23.18 -12.11
N GLY A 260 -7.37 22.19 -11.35
CA GLY A 260 -7.31 22.27 -9.91
C GLY A 260 -6.19 23.18 -9.41
N THR A 261 -6.47 23.91 -8.34
CA THR A 261 -5.53 24.73 -7.60
C THR A 261 -5.49 24.25 -6.15
N PRO A 262 -4.32 23.83 -5.64
CA PRO A 262 -4.14 23.57 -4.21
C PRO A 262 -4.38 24.86 -3.42
N VAL A 263 -5.21 24.81 -2.38
CA VAL A 263 -5.50 25.98 -1.54
C VAL A 263 -4.74 25.96 -0.21
N LYS A 264 -4.31 24.78 0.24
CA LYS A 264 -3.57 24.61 1.48
C LYS A 264 -2.55 23.46 1.37
N PRO A 265 -1.38 23.58 2.03
CA PRO A 265 -0.51 22.43 2.27
C PRO A 265 -1.26 21.39 3.09
N VAL A 266 -1.09 20.12 2.74
CA VAL A 266 -1.73 19.01 3.43
C VAL A 266 -0.69 18.36 4.35
N PRO A 267 -0.88 18.37 5.69
CA PRO A 267 0.07 17.76 6.60
C PRO A 267 0.29 16.28 6.29
N ALA A 268 1.47 15.76 6.63
CA ALA A 268 1.75 14.34 6.51
C ALA A 268 0.65 13.47 7.14
N ALA A 269 0.17 12.47 6.41
CA ALA A 269 -0.69 11.46 6.99
C ALA A 269 0.08 10.67 8.06
N LEU A 270 -0.59 10.35 9.16
CA LEU A 270 -0.06 9.39 10.11
C LEU A 270 -0.24 8.00 9.49
N PRO A 271 0.83 7.18 9.37
CA PRO A 271 0.73 5.86 8.77
C PRO A 271 -0.35 5.00 9.44
N GLY A 272 -1.19 4.36 8.63
CA GLY A 272 -2.29 3.50 9.09
C GLY A 272 -3.40 4.21 9.87
N VAL A 273 -3.45 5.54 9.83
CA VAL A 273 -4.55 6.34 10.38
C VAL A 273 -5.46 6.75 9.23
N THR A 274 -6.71 6.34 9.33
CA THR A 274 -7.75 6.66 8.36
C THR A 274 -8.02 8.16 8.36
N VAL A 275 -8.02 8.74 7.17
CA VAL A 275 -8.42 10.12 6.88
C VAL A 275 -9.62 10.09 5.96
N ARG A 276 -10.46 11.12 6.08
CA ARG A 276 -11.63 11.27 5.23
C ARG A 276 -11.31 12.18 4.06
N TRP A 277 -11.48 11.68 2.85
CA TRP A 277 -11.35 12.42 1.60
C TRP A 277 -12.71 12.58 0.95
N GLU A 278 -12.99 13.77 0.44
CA GLU A 278 -14.23 14.05 -0.26
C GLU A 278 -13.99 14.81 -1.56
N ILE A 279 -14.58 14.35 -2.65
CA ILE A 279 -14.82 15.17 -3.84
C ILE A 279 -16.21 15.77 -3.71
N VAL A 280 -16.27 17.09 -3.63
CA VAL A 280 -17.51 17.86 -3.49
C VAL A 280 -17.77 18.61 -4.79
N LEU A 281 -18.87 18.27 -5.46
CA LEU A 281 -19.36 18.96 -6.65
C LEU A 281 -20.40 19.99 -6.23
N THR A 282 -20.24 21.23 -6.69
CA THR A 282 -21.20 22.32 -6.48
C THR A 282 -21.61 22.91 -7.83
N PRO A 283 -22.61 23.81 -7.85
CA PRO A 283 -22.93 24.57 -9.07
C PRO A 283 -21.79 25.49 -9.54
N GLU A 284 -20.81 25.78 -8.69
CA GLU A 284 -19.72 26.74 -8.93
C GLU A 284 -18.41 26.05 -9.33
N GLY A 285 -18.27 24.75 -9.06
CA GLY A 285 -17.07 24.01 -9.38
C GLY A 285 -16.93 22.69 -8.60
N VAL A 286 -15.69 22.25 -8.46
CA VAL A 286 -15.30 21.09 -7.65
C VAL A 286 -14.36 21.53 -6.54
N ARG A 287 -14.45 20.88 -5.37
CA ARG A 287 -13.42 20.98 -4.35
C ARG A 287 -13.11 19.62 -3.75
N VAL A 288 -11.89 19.48 -3.25
CA VAL A 288 -11.43 18.33 -2.48
C VAL A 288 -11.33 18.75 -1.02
N GLU A 289 -11.97 17.98 -0.15
CA GLU A 289 -11.90 18.15 1.30
C GLU A 289 -11.12 16.99 1.94
N ARG A 290 -10.31 17.31 2.95
CA ARG A 290 -9.70 16.35 3.86
C ARG A 290 -10.19 16.64 5.27
N ASP A 291 -10.85 15.67 5.90
CA ASP A 291 -11.42 15.79 7.25
C ASP A 291 -12.29 17.07 7.43
N GLY A 292 -13.02 17.44 6.38
CA GLY A 292 -13.88 18.65 6.33
C GLY A 292 -13.17 19.95 5.98
N GLU A 293 -11.84 19.95 5.80
CA GLU A 293 -11.09 21.11 5.33
C GLU A 293 -10.85 21.08 3.82
N VAL A 294 -11.15 22.18 3.12
CA VAL A 294 -10.85 22.31 1.69
C VAL A 294 -9.34 22.40 1.46
N VAL A 295 -8.81 21.50 0.63
CA VAL A 295 -7.38 21.40 0.29
C VAL A 295 -7.06 21.70 -1.17
N ALA A 296 -8.02 21.50 -2.07
CA ALA A 296 -7.91 21.90 -3.48
C ALA A 296 -9.28 22.33 -4.03
N THR A 297 -9.28 23.22 -5.01
CA THR A 297 -10.50 23.68 -5.71
C THR A 297 -10.28 23.71 -7.22
N SER A 298 -11.36 23.58 -8.00
CA SER A 298 -11.37 23.72 -9.45
C SER A 298 -12.65 24.45 -9.85
N PRO A 299 -12.59 25.43 -10.78
CA PRO A 299 -13.79 26.10 -11.31
C PRO A 299 -14.58 25.20 -12.28
N PHE A 300 -14.10 23.98 -12.56
CA PHE A 300 -14.74 23.07 -13.49
C PHE A 300 -16.11 22.62 -12.96
N VAL A 301 -17.14 22.84 -13.77
CA VAL A 301 -18.48 22.30 -13.51
C VAL A 301 -18.71 21.15 -14.49
N PRO A 302 -18.81 19.91 -14.00
CA PRO A 302 -19.05 18.76 -14.86
C PRO A 302 -20.31 18.93 -15.72
N GLN A 303 -20.24 18.55 -17.00
CA GLN A 303 -21.42 18.61 -17.89
C GLN A 303 -22.29 17.36 -17.80
N TRP A 304 -21.72 16.26 -17.30
CA TRP A 304 -22.43 15.01 -17.10
C TRP A 304 -23.35 15.05 -15.88
N ARG A 305 -24.38 14.19 -15.90
CA ARG A 305 -25.27 13.96 -14.76
C ARG A 305 -24.84 12.75 -13.94
N GLU A 306 -24.26 11.76 -14.62
CA GLU A 306 -23.87 10.49 -14.04
C GLU A 306 -22.39 10.23 -14.32
N ALA A 307 -21.71 9.62 -13.34
CA ALA A 307 -20.33 9.20 -13.45
C ALA A 307 -20.10 7.84 -12.77
N THR A 308 -19.11 7.10 -13.25
CA THR A 308 -18.56 5.94 -12.55
C THR A 308 -17.57 6.43 -11.51
N ALA A 309 -17.78 6.04 -10.25
CA ALA A 309 -16.85 6.32 -9.16
C ALA A 309 -15.78 5.24 -9.07
N LEU A 310 -14.50 5.65 -9.05
CA LEU A 310 -13.33 4.77 -8.97
C LEU A 310 -12.46 5.18 -7.77
N VAL A 311 -12.03 4.20 -6.99
CA VAL A 311 -11.04 4.36 -5.91
C VAL A 311 -9.80 3.54 -6.27
N GLY A 312 -8.69 4.22 -6.51
CA GLY A 312 -7.44 3.63 -6.95
C GLY A 312 -6.37 3.75 -5.88
N VAL A 313 -5.56 2.70 -5.72
CA VAL A 313 -4.35 2.74 -4.90
C VAL A 313 -3.15 2.25 -5.70
N ALA A 314 -2.06 3.02 -5.66
CA ALA A 314 -0.80 2.68 -6.33
C ALA A 314 0.37 2.84 -5.36
N ALA A 315 1.43 2.07 -5.60
CA ALA A 315 2.69 2.19 -4.87
C ALA A 315 3.72 2.97 -5.69
N LEU A 316 4.80 3.42 -5.06
CA LEU A 316 6.01 3.82 -5.80
C LEU A 316 6.63 2.62 -6.54
N ALA A 317 7.54 2.92 -7.46
CA ALA A 317 8.21 1.90 -8.25
C ALA A 317 9.04 0.96 -7.37
N GLY A 318 8.67 -0.32 -7.34
CA GLY A 318 9.36 -1.36 -6.56
C GLY A 318 8.66 -1.71 -5.24
N ASP A 319 7.71 -0.90 -4.80
CA ASP A 319 7.01 -1.07 -3.53
C ASP A 319 5.71 -1.86 -3.68
N ARG A 320 5.21 -2.33 -2.54
CA ARG A 320 3.87 -2.91 -2.39
C ARG A 320 3.01 -1.94 -1.59
N VAL A 321 1.72 -1.88 -1.91
CA VAL A 321 0.77 -1.07 -1.15
C VAL A 321 -0.23 -1.97 -0.44
N ARG A 322 -0.55 -1.58 0.79
CA ARG A 322 -1.66 -2.10 1.59
C ARG A 322 -2.46 -0.89 2.04
N ALA A 323 -3.66 -0.76 1.53
CA ALA A 323 -4.59 0.30 1.86
C ALA A 323 -5.84 -0.30 2.48
N GLY A 324 -6.19 0.14 3.67
CA GLY A 324 -7.49 -0.18 4.24
C GLY A 324 -8.50 0.93 3.96
N VAL A 325 -9.73 0.53 3.67
CA VAL A 325 -10.85 1.40 3.32
C VAL A 325 -11.99 1.10 4.27
N ASP A 326 -12.35 2.10 5.06
CA ASP A 326 -13.36 2.01 6.12
C ASP A 326 -14.76 2.43 5.64
N LEU A 327 -14.82 3.27 4.60
CA LEU A 327 -16.08 3.76 4.04
C LEU A 327 -15.86 4.20 2.60
N ILE A 328 -16.78 3.82 1.73
CA ILE A 328 -17.04 4.56 0.50
C ILE A 328 -18.51 4.94 0.48
N GLY A 329 -18.81 6.23 0.31
CA GLY A 329 -20.17 6.76 0.36
C GLY A 329 -20.45 7.87 -0.64
N PHE A 330 -21.71 7.96 -1.07
CA PHE A 330 -22.23 9.05 -1.89
C PHE A 330 -23.31 9.82 -1.14
N GLN A 331 -23.25 11.14 -1.20
CA GLN A 331 -24.34 12.04 -0.85
C GLN A 331 -24.77 12.75 -2.11
N THR A 332 -25.71 12.15 -2.83
CA THR A 332 -26.07 12.63 -4.16
C THR A 332 -27.52 12.24 -4.47
N ALA A 333 -27.97 12.29 -5.72
CA ALA A 333 -29.27 11.71 -6.04
C ALA A 333 -29.22 10.18 -5.84
N LYS A 334 -30.29 9.56 -5.35
CA LYS A 334 -30.33 8.11 -5.16
C LYS A 334 -30.20 7.39 -6.51
N ALA A 335 -29.33 6.39 -6.56
CA ALA A 335 -29.20 5.44 -7.65
C ALA A 335 -29.04 4.02 -7.09
N ASP A 336 -29.46 3.02 -7.85
CA ASP A 336 -29.31 1.61 -7.48
C ASP A 336 -28.21 0.97 -8.34
N ALA A 337 -27.47 0.02 -7.76
CA ALA A 337 -26.53 -0.79 -8.52
C ALA A 337 -27.27 -1.65 -9.56
N PRO A 338 -26.67 -1.91 -10.74
CA PRO A 338 -27.17 -2.90 -11.68
C PRO A 338 -27.35 -4.27 -10.99
N PRO A 339 -28.37 -5.07 -11.38
CA PRO A 339 -28.56 -6.41 -10.83
C PRO A 339 -27.27 -7.24 -10.92
N ALA A 340 -26.96 -8.00 -9.87
CA ALA A 340 -25.80 -8.88 -9.89
C ALA A 340 -26.11 -10.15 -10.67
N ALA A 341 -25.23 -10.49 -11.60
CA ALA A 341 -25.27 -11.74 -12.36
C ALA A 341 -23.92 -12.46 -12.25
N ILE A 342 -23.93 -13.77 -12.49
CA ILE A 342 -22.73 -14.61 -12.51
C ILE A 342 -21.78 -14.03 -13.55
N THR A 343 -20.60 -13.57 -13.11
CA THR A 343 -19.63 -12.97 -14.02
C THR A 343 -18.85 -14.08 -14.73
N PRO A 344 -18.85 -14.14 -16.07
CA PRO A 344 -18.13 -15.17 -16.80
C PRO A 344 -16.63 -14.99 -16.68
N GLN A 345 -15.88 -16.07 -16.84
CA GLN A 345 -14.43 -15.96 -17.01
C GLN A 345 -14.14 -15.33 -18.38
N VAL A 346 -13.36 -14.25 -18.42
CA VAL A 346 -12.95 -13.61 -19.68
C VAL A 346 -11.55 -14.10 -20.04
N ARG A 347 -11.38 -14.54 -21.28
CA ARG A 347 -10.08 -14.95 -21.85
C ARG A 347 -9.77 -14.06 -23.03
N VAL A 348 -8.60 -13.46 -23.03
CA VAL A 348 -8.14 -12.60 -24.13
C VAL A 348 -7.11 -13.35 -24.95
N ASP A 349 -7.33 -13.43 -26.26
CA ASP A 349 -6.45 -14.07 -27.25
C ASP A 349 -6.07 -15.53 -26.89
N GLY A 350 -6.90 -16.20 -26.10
CA GLY A 350 -6.77 -17.60 -25.70
C GLY A 350 -7.41 -18.57 -26.70
N PRO A 351 -7.08 -19.87 -26.65
CA PRO A 351 -7.77 -20.88 -27.45
C PRO A 351 -9.25 -20.92 -27.07
N ALA A 352 -10.12 -21.02 -28.07
CA ALA A 352 -11.57 -21.09 -27.85
C ALA A 352 -11.93 -22.24 -26.91
N SER A 353 -12.83 -21.98 -25.97
CA SER A 353 -13.34 -22.99 -25.06
C SER A 353 -14.15 -24.04 -25.85
N PRO A 354 -13.87 -25.35 -25.68
CA PRO A 354 -14.45 -26.37 -26.55
C PRO A 354 -15.95 -26.56 -26.38
N SER A 355 -16.56 -26.07 -25.28
CA SER A 355 -18.02 -26.12 -25.02
C SER A 355 -18.41 -25.17 -23.87
N PRO A 356 -18.58 -23.86 -24.10
CA PRO A 356 -18.94 -22.96 -23.03
C PRO A 356 -20.46 -23.06 -22.73
N GLU A 357 -20.81 -23.25 -21.47
CA GLU A 357 -22.21 -23.43 -21.03
C GLU A 357 -22.95 -22.08 -21.09
N ARG A 358 -24.20 -22.04 -21.56
CA ARG A 358 -24.97 -20.78 -21.58
C ARG A 358 -25.29 -20.31 -20.16
N LEU A 359 -25.14 -19.02 -19.90
CA LEU A 359 -25.51 -18.42 -18.61
C LEU A 359 -27.03 -18.24 -18.53
N PRO A 360 -27.74 -18.95 -17.64
CA PRO A 360 -29.19 -18.82 -17.54
C PRO A 360 -29.58 -17.46 -16.94
N GLY A 361 -30.64 -16.84 -17.48
CA GLY A 361 -31.24 -15.64 -16.90
C GLY A 361 -30.52 -14.31 -17.18
N VAL A 362 -29.47 -14.32 -18.02
CA VAL A 362 -28.77 -13.11 -18.49
C VAL A 362 -29.45 -12.59 -19.76
N THR A 363 -29.86 -11.33 -19.78
CA THR A 363 -30.62 -10.72 -20.90
C THR A 363 -29.82 -9.68 -21.67
N ALA A 364 -28.82 -9.06 -21.04
CA ALA A 364 -27.92 -8.10 -21.67
C ALA A 364 -26.58 -8.08 -20.93
N GLY A 365 -25.60 -7.41 -21.52
CA GLY A 365 -24.28 -7.28 -20.92
C GLY A 365 -23.39 -6.36 -21.71
N GLN A 366 -22.29 -5.97 -21.10
CA GLN A 366 -21.29 -5.09 -21.68
C GLN A 366 -19.92 -5.62 -21.33
N LEU A 367 -19.13 -5.92 -22.37
CA LEU A 367 -17.71 -6.13 -22.25
C LEU A 367 -17.05 -4.77 -22.09
N ARG A 368 -16.17 -4.61 -21.10
CA ARG A 368 -15.32 -3.43 -20.96
C ARG A 368 -13.87 -3.85 -21.01
N LEU A 369 -13.10 -3.08 -21.75
CA LEU A 369 -11.70 -3.33 -22.07
C LEU A 369 -10.91 -2.07 -21.74
N ALA A 370 -9.68 -2.25 -21.29
CA ALA A 370 -8.66 -1.22 -21.38
C ALA A 370 -7.56 -1.73 -22.29
N VAL A 371 -7.17 -0.93 -23.28
CA VAL A 371 -6.16 -1.31 -24.27
C VAL A 371 -5.11 -0.22 -24.44
N ILE A 372 -3.86 -0.62 -24.72
CA ILE A 372 -2.77 0.29 -25.08
C ILE A 372 -2.24 -0.10 -26.45
N PRO A 373 -2.31 0.78 -27.47
CA PRO A 373 -1.59 0.57 -28.72
C PRO A 373 -0.08 0.76 -28.49
N ALA A 374 0.75 -0.13 -29.03
CA ALA A 374 2.20 -0.06 -28.90
C ALA A 374 2.84 0.97 -29.84
N GLN A 375 2.15 1.32 -30.92
CA GLN A 375 2.60 2.23 -31.97
C GLN A 375 1.40 2.98 -32.57
N GLU A 376 1.66 4.02 -33.35
CA GLU A 376 0.58 4.75 -34.01
C GLU A 376 -0.19 3.80 -34.94
N SER A 377 -1.50 3.75 -34.79
CA SER A 377 -2.35 2.84 -35.54
C SER A 377 -3.74 3.44 -35.76
N PRO A 378 -4.52 2.92 -36.72
CA PRO A 378 -5.95 3.19 -36.77
C PRO A 378 -6.63 2.77 -35.46
N LEU A 379 -7.73 3.45 -35.13
CA LEU A 379 -8.57 3.12 -33.99
C LEU A 379 -9.17 1.71 -34.16
N LEU A 380 -9.10 0.91 -33.09
CA LEU A 380 -9.79 -0.37 -33.04
C LEU A 380 -11.30 -0.16 -32.87
N THR A 381 -12.09 -0.57 -33.86
CA THR A 381 -13.54 -0.33 -33.91
C THR A 381 -14.39 -1.59 -33.74
N THR A 382 -13.77 -2.78 -33.67
CA THR A 382 -14.50 -4.04 -33.48
C THR A 382 -13.75 -4.97 -32.54
N VAL A 383 -14.48 -5.89 -31.92
CA VAL A 383 -13.97 -6.99 -31.08
C VAL A 383 -14.72 -8.27 -31.45
N LEU A 384 -14.05 -9.41 -31.38
CA LEU A 384 -14.67 -10.72 -31.50
C LEU A 384 -14.92 -11.28 -30.10
N VAL A 385 -16.15 -11.68 -29.80
CA VAL A 385 -16.51 -12.35 -28.54
C VAL A 385 -17.19 -13.67 -28.88
N ASN A 386 -16.59 -14.79 -28.50
CA ASN A 386 -17.07 -16.13 -28.85
C ASN A 386 -17.36 -16.28 -30.36
N GLY A 387 -16.50 -15.66 -31.20
CA GLY A 387 -16.63 -15.64 -32.65
C GLY A 387 -17.65 -14.63 -33.23
N VAL A 388 -18.40 -13.92 -32.38
CA VAL A 388 -19.33 -12.87 -32.80
C VAL A 388 -18.60 -11.53 -32.89
N GLN A 389 -18.65 -10.88 -34.07
CA GLN A 389 -18.07 -9.56 -34.25
C GLN A 389 -19.02 -8.47 -33.72
N LEU A 390 -18.50 -7.66 -32.80
CA LEU A 390 -19.23 -6.61 -32.10
C LEU A 390 -18.55 -5.25 -32.31
N PRO A 391 -19.32 -4.15 -32.39
CA PRO A 391 -18.75 -2.81 -32.43
C PRO A 391 -18.06 -2.50 -31.10
N LEU A 392 -16.84 -1.99 -31.19
CA LEU A 392 -16.06 -1.49 -30.07
C LEU A 392 -16.07 0.04 -30.12
N ARG A 393 -16.46 0.67 -29.02
CA ARG A 393 -16.55 2.14 -28.90
C ARG A 393 -15.79 2.62 -27.67
N PRO A 394 -15.29 3.88 -27.65
CA PRO A 394 -14.73 4.44 -26.43
C PRO A 394 -15.73 4.37 -25.28
N ALA A 395 -15.23 4.10 -24.07
CA ALA A 395 -16.02 4.22 -22.86
C ALA A 395 -16.33 5.69 -22.51
N VAL A 396 -15.46 6.61 -22.92
CA VAL A 396 -15.62 8.06 -22.76
C VAL A 396 -15.37 8.75 -24.09
N GLU A 397 -16.30 9.57 -24.55
CA GLU A 397 -16.15 10.31 -25.80
C GLU A 397 -14.92 11.24 -25.79
N GLY A 398 -14.25 11.35 -26.93
CA GLY A 398 -13.06 12.19 -27.08
C GLY A 398 -11.77 11.58 -26.51
N MET A 399 -11.81 10.34 -26.02
CA MET A 399 -10.60 9.67 -25.54
C MET A 399 -9.54 9.56 -26.64
N PRO A 400 -8.28 9.98 -26.40
CA PRO A 400 -7.23 9.93 -27.42
C PRO A 400 -6.76 8.49 -27.68
N TRP A 401 -6.73 8.09 -28.95
CA TRP A 401 -6.07 6.87 -29.40
C TRP A 401 -4.63 7.18 -29.80
N LYS A 402 -3.67 6.86 -28.93
CA LYS A 402 -2.24 7.12 -29.18
C LYS A 402 -1.33 6.13 -28.43
N PRO A 403 -0.08 5.93 -28.87
CA PRO A 403 0.83 4.98 -28.25
C PRO A 403 1.04 5.24 -26.76
N GLY A 404 1.03 4.17 -25.97
CA GLY A 404 1.27 4.24 -24.53
C GLY A 404 0.13 4.83 -23.69
N ALA A 405 -0.91 5.41 -24.31
CA ALA A 405 -2.09 5.89 -23.62
C ALA A 405 -3.09 4.74 -23.39
N GLU A 406 -3.61 4.62 -22.17
CA GLU A 406 -4.67 3.65 -21.90
C GLU A 406 -5.99 4.12 -22.49
N TYR A 407 -6.63 3.27 -23.29
CA TYR A 407 -7.88 3.53 -23.99
C TYR A 407 -8.98 2.62 -23.44
N PRO A 408 -9.86 3.11 -22.54
CA PRO A 408 -11.01 2.35 -22.08
C PRO A 408 -12.08 2.29 -23.19
N ALA A 409 -12.53 1.08 -23.49
CA ALA A 409 -13.49 0.79 -24.54
C ALA A 409 -14.57 -0.18 -24.07
N VAL A 410 -15.74 -0.14 -24.70
CA VAL A 410 -16.85 -1.04 -24.40
C VAL A 410 -17.46 -1.62 -25.66
N ALA A 411 -18.00 -2.83 -25.52
CA ALA A 411 -18.82 -3.49 -26.54
C ALA A 411 -20.07 -4.07 -25.87
N ASP A 412 -21.23 -3.79 -26.43
CA ASP A 412 -22.50 -4.32 -25.94
C ASP A 412 -22.68 -5.76 -26.43
N LEU A 413 -22.94 -6.68 -25.50
CA LEU A 413 -22.96 -8.11 -25.74
C LEU A 413 -24.39 -8.59 -26.05
N PRO A 414 -24.62 -9.30 -27.17
CA PRO A 414 -25.90 -9.92 -27.45
C PRO A 414 -26.11 -11.19 -26.62
N GLU A 415 -27.36 -11.63 -26.47
CA GLU A 415 -27.70 -12.87 -25.75
C GLU A 415 -26.88 -14.09 -26.20
N ALA A 416 -26.64 -14.19 -27.51
CA ALA A 416 -25.86 -15.27 -28.12
C ALA A 416 -24.39 -15.33 -27.65
N ALA A 417 -23.84 -14.25 -27.11
CA ALA A 417 -22.47 -14.22 -26.60
C ALA A 417 -22.35 -14.77 -25.17
N PHE A 418 -23.46 -14.84 -24.39
CA PHE A 418 -23.41 -15.17 -22.96
C PHE A 418 -23.20 -16.65 -22.72
N THR A 419 -21.98 -16.98 -22.35
CA THR A 419 -21.60 -18.31 -21.89
C THR A 419 -20.70 -18.19 -20.67
N SER A 420 -20.44 -19.31 -19.99
CA SER A 420 -19.61 -19.39 -18.78
C SER A 420 -18.18 -18.85 -19.00
N THR A 421 -17.73 -18.79 -20.25
CA THR A 421 -16.44 -18.24 -20.66
C THR A 421 -16.61 -17.33 -21.86
N LEU A 422 -16.10 -16.10 -21.79
CA LEU A 422 -16.05 -15.19 -22.93
C LEU A 422 -14.64 -15.19 -23.52
N ASP A 423 -14.49 -15.80 -24.69
CA ASP A 423 -13.27 -15.74 -25.48
C ASP A 423 -13.28 -14.45 -26.31
N VAL A 424 -12.44 -13.50 -25.93
CA VAL A 424 -12.30 -12.17 -26.53
C VAL A 424 -11.06 -12.16 -27.41
N ALA A 425 -11.21 -11.73 -28.67
CA ALA A 425 -10.11 -11.53 -29.59
C ALA A 425 -10.21 -10.16 -30.26
N LEU A 426 -9.07 -9.48 -30.42
CA LEU A 426 -8.99 -8.22 -31.14
C LEU A 426 -8.68 -8.50 -32.62
N PRO A 427 -9.58 -8.23 -33.57
CA PRO A 427 -9.37 -8.55 -34.99
C PRO A 427 -8.43 -7.53 -35.65
N THR A 428 -7.17 -7.55 -35.26
CA THR A 428 -6.14 -6.61 -35.73
C THR A 428 -4.77 -7.29 -35.85
N THR A 429 -3.95 -6.80 -36.78
CA THR A 429 -2.54 -7.18 -36.90
C THR A 429 -1.62 -6.26 -36.09
N GLU A 430 -2.17 -5.17 -35.55
CA GLU A 430 -1.44 -4.21 -34.76
C GLU A 430 -1.08 -4.76 -33.38
N ARG A 431 0.04 -4.29 -32.83
CA ARG A 431 0.43 -4.65 -31.46
C ARG A 431 -0.36 -3.82 -30.48
N ILE A 432 -1.37 -4.44 -29.88
CA ILE A 432 -2.22 -3.84 -28.84
C ILE A 432 -2.09 -4.68 -27.59
N GLN A 433 -1.80 -4.04 -26.47
CA GLN A 433 -1.80 -4.69 -25.16
C GLN A 433 -3.18 -4.51 -24.53
N VAL A 434 -3.87 -5.61 -24.23
CA VAL A 434 -5.05 -5.58 -23.35
C VAL A 434 -4.58 -5.56 -21.91
N THR A 435 -5.04 -4.56 -21.18
CA THR A 435 -4.56 -4.27 -19.82
C THR A 435 -5.62 -4.54 -18.79
N HIS A 436 -6.89 -4.54 -19.16
CA HIS A 436 -7.97 -4.96 -18.29
C HIS A 436 -9.15 -5.44 -19.11
N THR A 437 -9.87 -6.42 -18.58
CA THR A 437 -11.14 -6.89 -19.14
C THR A 437 -12.09 -7.20 -18.00
N ASP A 438 -13.29 -6.64 -18.04
CA ASP A 438 -14.40 -7.06 -17.20
C ASP A 438 -15.71 -7.10 -17.99
N VAL A 439 -16.72 -7.71 -17.40
CA VAL A 439 -18.05 -7.84 -17.99
C VAL A 439 -19.07 -7.42 -16.96
N GLU A 440 -19.92 -6.48 -17.35
CA GLU A 440 -21.10 -6.10 -16.59
C GLU A 440 -22.30 -6.79 -17.24
N LEU A 441 -22.96 -7.69 -16.51
CA LEU A 441 -24.12 -8.42 -17.01
C LEU A 441 -25.41 -7.91 -16.37
N THR A 442 -26.49 -7.96 -17.13
CA THR A 442 -27.86 -7.66 -16.69
C THR A 442 -28.68 -8.94 -16.78
N GLY A 443 -29.36 -9.30 -15.69
CA GLY A 443 -30.15 -10.52 -15.62
C GLY A 443 -30.87 -10.72 -14.30
N ALA A 444 -31.46 -11.91 -14.12
CA ALA A 444 -32.02 -12.32 -12.84
C ALA A 444 -30.91 -12.32 -11.76
N ALA A 445 -31.21 -11.74 -10.60
CA ALA A 445 -30.27 -11.72 -9.49
C ALA A 445 -29.94 -13.15 -9.05
N VAL A 446 -28.66 -13.49 -9.04
CA VAL A 446 -28.17 -14.77 -8.49
C VAL A 446 -27.34 -14.47 -7.25
N VAL A 447 -27.34 -15.40 -6.29
CA VAL A 447 -26.40 -15.37 -5.18
C VAL A 447 -25.00 -15.60 -5.77
N VAL A 448 -24.16 -14.57 -5.71
CA VAL A 448 -22.76 -14.67 -6.13
C VAL A 448 -21.95 -15.03 -4.90
N GLU A 449 -21.43 -16.25 -4.85
CA GLU A 449 -20.49 -16.67 -3.81
C GLU A 449 -19.11 -16.01 -4.05
N ARG A 450 -18.50 -15.53 -2.96
CA ARG A 450 -17.16 -14.98 -2.95
C ARG A 450 -16.11 -16.10 -3.07
N GLU A 451 -15.02 -15.82 -3.77
CA GLU A 451 -13.78 -16.59 -3.58
C GLU A 451 -13.09 -16.14 -2.28
N PRO A 452 -12.92 -17.03 -1.29
CA PRO A 452 -12.19 -16.68 -0.08
C PRO A 452 -10.75 -16.33 -0.45
N GLY A 453 -10.21 -15.28 0.15
CA GLY A 453 -8.86 -14.82 -0.14
C GLY A 453 -8.30 -14.01 1.01
N THR A 454 -6.99 -14.14 1.22
CA THR A 454 -6.21 -13.29 2.12
C THR A 454 -5.60 -12.12 1.33
N PRO A 455 -5.33 -10.99 1.99
CA PRO A 455 -4.50 -9.93 1.43
C PRO A 455 -3.20 -10.46 0.82
N LEU A 456 -2.68 -9.78 -0.22
CA LEU A 456 -1.37 -10.08 -0.81
C LEU A 456 -0.21 -9.62 0.07
N VAL A 457 -0.48 -8.64 0.93
CA VAL A 457 0.49 -8.05 1.85
C VAL A 457 -0.08 -8.18 3.25
N ASP A 458 0.65 -8.92 4.09
CA ASP A 458 0.27 -9.15 5.48
C ASP A 458 0.30 -7.85 6.28
N ALA A 459 -0.58 -7.77 7.28
CA ALA A 459 -0.60 -6.66 8.24
C ALA A 459 0.50 -6.74 9.31
N LYS A 460 1.38 -7.76 9.23
CA LYS A 460 2.37 -8.04 10.28
C LYS A 460 3.37 -6.87 10.38
N PRO A 461 3.60 -6.31 11.57
CA PRO A 461 4.60 -5.27 11.75
C PRO A 461 5.99 -5.76 11.34
N ALA A 462 6.70 -4.97 10.54
CA ALA A 462 8.09 -5.22 10.20
C ALA A 462 9.01 -4.53 11.23
N LEU A 463 10.28 -4.97 11.29
CA LEU A 463 11.30 -4.22 12.00
C LEU A 463 11.57 -2.89 11.30
N ALA A 464 11.97 -1.88 12.07
CA ALA A 464 12.47 -0.64 11.52
C ALA A 464 13.79 -0.87 10.76
N ASP A 465 13.94 -0.24 9.59
CA ASP A 465 15.10 -0.41 8.73
C ASP A 465 16.35 0.23 9.36
N PRO A 466 17.45 -0.52 9.53
CA PRO A 466 18.71 0.03 9.99
C PRO A 466 19.42 0.81 8.87
N VAL A 467 19.50 2.13 9.05
CA VAL A 467 20.29 3.03 8.22
C VAL A 467 21.57 3.41 8.96
N ALA A 468 22.71 3.09 8.37
CA ALA A 468 24.02 3.38 8.93
C ALA A 468 24.73 4.49 8.14
N GLU A 469 25.37 5.41 8.85
CA GLU A 469 26.08 6.54 8.27
C GLU A 469 27.39 6.80 9.02
N VAL A 470 28.47 7.01 8.28
CA VAL A 470 29.77 7.31 8.86
C VAL A 470 29.94 8.83 8.96
N LEU A 471 30.22 9.29 10.17
CA LEU A 471 30.45 10.68 10.49
C LEU A 471 31.92 10.90 10.85
N ASP A 472 32.45 12.07 10.50
CA ASP A 472 33.78 12.49 10.92
C ASP A 472 33.83 12.85 12.42
N ALA A 473 35.02 13.23 12.91
CA ALA A 473 35.20 13.60 14.30
C ALA A 473 34.43 14.87 14.72
N SER A 474 33.95 15.67 13.76
CA SER A 474 33.09 16.84 13.99
C SER A 474 31.58 16.51 13.94
N GLY A 475 31.24 15.25 13.64
CA GLY A 475 29.87 14.76 13.54
C GLY A 475 29.19 15.09 12.21
N GLN A 476 29.96 15.42 11.18
CA GLN A 476 29.44 15.65 9.83
C GLN A 476 29.49 14.36 9.00
N PRO A 477 28.48 14.11 8.14
CA PRO A 477 28.50 13.01 7.19
C PRO A 477 29.78 12.98 6.35
N VAL A 478 30.40 11.80 6.27
CA VAL A 478 31.45 11.55 5.29
C VAL A 478 30.80 11.19 3.97
N GLU A 479 31.13 11.93 2.91
CA GLU A 479 30.63 11.63 1.56
C GLU A 479 30.98 10.18 1.15
N ASN A 480 30.03 9.53 0.48
CA ASN A 480 30.19 8.13 0.10
C ASN A 480 31.41 7.95 -0.84
N GLY A 481 32.34 7.09 -0.45
CA GLY A 481 33.61 6.87 -1.17
C GLY A 481 34.74 7.86 -0.83
N ALA A 482 34.51 8.88 -0.01
CA ALA A 482 35.57 9.77 0.45
C ALA A 482 36.48 9.06 1.47
N ALA A 483 37.80 9.17 1.26
CA ALA A 483 38.78 8.66 2.21
C ALA A 483 38.96 9.62 3.38
N PHE A 484 39.03 9.10 4.61
CA PHE A 484 39.35 9.88 5.82
C PHE A 484 40.53 9.28 6.59
N PRO A 485 41.25 10.09 7.39
CA PRO A 485 42.39 9.60 8.15
C PRO A 485 41.98 8.55 9.18
N ARG A 486 42.85 7.56 9.38
CA ARG A 486 42.71 6.59 10.48
C ARG A 486 42.67 7.30 11.83
N GLY A 487 41.87 6.78 12.75
CA GLY A 487 41.67 7.37 14.06
C GLY A 487 40.23 7.21 14.55
N ARG A 488 39.71 8.23 15.23
CA ARG A 488 38.34 8.20 15.77
C ARG A 488 37.33 8.58 14.70
N VAL A 489 36.31 7.75 14.56
CA VAL A 489 35.17 7.90 13.64
C VAL A 489 33.90 7.72 14.45
N VAL A 490 32.80 8.34 14.04
CA VAL A 490 31.49 8.09 14.64
C VAL A 490 30.62 7.37 13.62
N LEU A 491 30.14 6.18 13.97
CA LEU A 491 29.07 5.52 13.25
C LEU A 491 27.74 5.99 13.84
N GLU A 492 26.91 6.57 13.01
CA GLU A 492 25.52 6.80 13.34
C GLU A 492 24.66 5.66 12.79
N VAL A 493 23.90 5.03 13.69
CA VAL A 493 22.89 4.04 13.35
C VAL A 493 21.53 4.65 13.63
N ARG A 494 20.64 4.62 12.64
CA ARG A 494 19.24 5.02 12.77
C ARG A 494 18.36 3.83 12.42
N LEU A 495 17.43 3.50 13.29
CA LEU A 495 16.34 2.58 12.94
C LEU A 495 15.08 3.43 12.88
N ASN A 496 14.52 3.56 11.68
CA ASN A 496 13.32 4.34 11.44
C ASN A 496 12.30 3.46 10.72
N ALA A 497 11.02 3.70 10.97
CA ALA A 497 9.95 3.09 10.22
C ALA A 497 8.86 4.12 9.95
N LEU A 498 8.22 3.97 8.79
CA LEU A 498 7.11 4.81 8.34
C LEU A 498 5.81 4.00 8.23
N ASP A 499 5.76 2.85 8.89
CA ASP A 499 4.62 1.95 8.91
C ASP A 499 3.61 2.29 10.01
N ALA A 500 2.40 1.77 9.85
CA ALA A 500 1.31 1.88 10.82
C ALA A 500 1.62 1.25 12.18
N ALA A 501 2.52 0.27 12.19
CA ALA A 501 3.03 -0.41 13.37
C ALA A 501 4.42 -0.95 13.08
N VAL A 502 5.25 -1.06 14.11
CA VAL A 502 6.58 -1.67 14.02
C VAL A 502 6.69 -2.88 14.95
N ALA A 503 7.48 -3.86 14.55
CA ALA A 503 7.85 -4.96 15.41
C ALA A 503 8.75 -4.45 16.56
N GLY A 504 8.66 -5.11 17.70
CA GLY A 504 9.51 -4.80 18.84
C GLY A 504 10.99 -5.11 18.55
N LEU A 505 11.87 -4.14 18.77
CA LEU A 505 13.31 -4.26 18.58
C LEU A 505 13.97 -4.88 19.81
N ALA A 506 14.61 -6.04 19.62
CA ALA A 506 15.45 -6.69 20.63
C ALA A 506 16.82 -6.02 20.76
N GLY A 507 17.31 -5.47 19.66
CA GLY A 507 18.55 -4.72 19.54
C GLY A 507 19.21 -4.93 18.19
N PHE A 508 20.48 -4.57 18.08
CA PHE A 508 21.25 -4.80 16.86
C PHE A 508 22.70 -5.21 17.13
N GLU A 509 23.27 -5.92 16.17
CA GLU A 509 24.70 -6.26 16.11
C GLU A 509 25.41 -5.37 15.08
N LEU A 510 26.67 -5.06 15.38
CA LEU A 510 27.59 -4.36 14.49
C LEU A 510 28.72 -5.28 14.09
N ARG A 511 28.98 -5.39 12.80
CA ARG A 511 30.15 -6.10 12.27
C ARG A 511 30.97 -5.16 11.38
N ILE A 512 32.28 -5.24 11.49
CA ILE A 512 33.23 -4.56 10.61
C ILE A 512 33.96 -5.63 9.82
N ASP A 513 33.82 -5.60 8.50
CA ASP A 513 34.38 -6.60 7.58
C ASP A 513 34.04 -8.05 8.01
N GLY A 514 32.78 -8.26 8.43
CA GLY A 514 32.27 -9.54 8.93
C GLY A 514 32.63 -9.89 10.38
N THR A 515 33.54 -9.14 11.02
CA THR A 515 33.94 -9.34 12.42
C THR A 515 32.96 -8.65 13.36
N HIS A 516 32.35 -9.38 14.29
CA HIS A 516 31.43 -8.82 15.28
C HIS A 516 32.17 -7.94 16.30
N VAL A 517 31.77 -6.66 16.41
CA VAL A 517 32.45 -5.67 17.25
C VAL A 517 31.57 -5.08 18.35
N ALA A 518 30.24 -5.13 18.21
CA ALA A 518 29.34 -4.72 19.28
C ALA A 518 27.93 -5.32 19.13
N THR A 519 27.26 -5.47 20.26
CA THR A 519 25.84 -5.77 20.37
C THR A 519 25.18 -4.74 21.28
N VAL A 520 24.15 -4.07 20.78
CA VAL A 520 23.40 -3.04 21.52
C VAL A 520 21.98 -3.58 21.78
N PRO A 521 21.67 -4.05 23.00
CA PRO A 521 20.32 -4.46 23.36
C PRO A 521 19.41 -3.25 23.56
N THR A 522 18.13 -3.39 23.20
CA THR A 522 17.14 -2.31 23.24
C THR A 522 15.85 -2.73 23.96
N THR A 523 15.98 -3.58 24.97
CA THR A 523 14.86 -4.14 25.73
C THR A 523 14.95 -3.84 27.23
N ALA A 524 15.28 -2.60 27.61
CA ALA A 524 15.56 -2.24 29.00
C ALA A 524 14.36 -2.51 29.94
N ASP A 525 13.17 -2.02 29.58
CA ASP A 525 11.90 -2.34 30.25
C ASP A 525 10.98 -3.18 29.34
N GLY A 526 11.06 -2.95 28.03
CA GLY A 526 10.31 -3.62 26.97
C GLY A 526 10.97 -3.32 25.61
N PRO A 527 10.47 -3.85 24.49
CA PRO A 527 11.06 -3.58 23.18
C PRO A 527 11.07 -2.09 22.81
N ALA A 528 12.19 -1.59 22.30
CA ALA A 528 12.21 -0.34 21.55
C ALA A 528 11.48 -0.50 20.21
N GLY A 529 11.08 0.60 19.57
CA GLY A 529 10.48 0.57 18.21
C GLY A 529 11.35 1.21 17.13
N ALA A 530 12.19 2.17 17.53
CA ALA A 530 13.05 2.96 16.67
C ALA A 530 14.11 3.66 17.52
N GLY A 531 15.11 4.29 16.90
CA GLY A 531 16.12 5.01 17.64
C GLY A 531 17.27 5.54 16.80
N ARG A 532 18.14 6.30 17.48
CA ARG A 532 19.39 6.82 16.93
C ARG A 532 20.52 6.57 17.92
N TRP A 533 21.58 5.93 17.46
CA TRP A 533 22.77 5.61 18.26
C TRP A 533 24.00 6.17 17.57
N ARG A 534 24.85 6.86 18.34
CA ARG A 534 26.16 7.31 17.88
C ARG A 534 27.22 6.49 18.57
N ILE A 535 27.91 5.68 17.79
CA ILE A 535 28.89 4.70 18.24
C ILE A 535 30.27 5.19 17.81
N ALA A 536 31.18 5.38 18.77
CA ALA A 536 32.54 5.77 18.42
C ALA A 536 33.36 4.53 18.06
N LEU A 537 34.08 4.61 16.94
CA LEU A 537 34.94 3.57 16.42
C LEU A 537 36.38 4.08 16.39
N ASN A 538 37.32 3.28 16.90
CA ASN A 538 38.75 3.51 16.76
C ASN A 538 39.29 2.69 15.59
N THR A 539 39.62 3.38 14.49
CA THR A 539 40.13 2.79 13.25
C THR A 539 41.67 2.84 13.15
N SER A 540 42.37 3.23 14.22
CA SER A 540 43.85 3.39 14.20
C SER A 540 44.61 2.10 13.88
N THR A 541 44.07 0.95 14.30
CA THR A 541 44.66 -0.38 14.07
C THR A 541 44.16 -1.04 12.78
N MET A 542 43.22 -0.42 12.06
CA MET A 542 42.72 -0.94 10.80
C MET A 542 43.70 -0.68 9.66
N THR A 543 43.71 -1.57 8.69
CA THR A 543 44.47 -1.39 7.44
C THR A 543 43.93 -0.19 6.67
N ALA A 544 44.75 0.46 5.86
CA ALA A 544 44.24 1.44 4.90
C ALA A 544 43.47 0.71 3.79
N GLY A 545 42.47 1.39 3.20
CA GLY A 545 41.63 0.82 2.16
C GLY A 545 40.14 0.78 2.51
N ALA A 546 39.39 0.01 1.73
CA ALA A 546 37.94 -0.07 1.81
C ALA A 546 37.51 -1.03 2.92
N HIS A 547 36.51 -0.61 3.67
CA HIS A 547 35.90 -1.36 4.77
C HIS A 547 34.38 -1.26 4.67
N ALA A 548 33.68 -2.21 5.27
CA ALA A 548 32.22 -2.21 5.36
C ALA A 548 31.76 -2.46 6.78
N ILE A 549 30.76 -1.69 7.21
CA ILE A 549 30.05 -1.92 8.45
C ILE A 549 28.69 -2.53 8.10
N GLU A 550 28.39 -3.67 8.73
CA GLU A 550 27.08 -4.30 8.73
C GLU A 550 26.38 -3.96 10.06
N VAL A 551 25.14 -3.50 9.98
CA VAL A 551 24.23 -3.32 11.11
C VAL A 551 23.08 -4.29 10.94
N LYS A 552 22.97 -5.26 11.84
CA LYS A 552 21.91 -6.27 11.79
C LYS A 552 20.97 -6.12 12.98
N ALA A 553 19.72 -5.76 12.70
CA ALA A 553 18.66 -5.55 13.68
C ALA A 553 17.86 -6.83 13.92
N PHE A 554 17.46 -7.07 15.17
CA PHE A 554 16.72 -8.27 15.58
C PHE A 554 15.43 -7.91 16.29
N SER A 555 14.37 -8.68 16.04
CA SER A 555 13.07 -8.50 16.65
C SER A 555 12.96 -9.26 17.96
N THR A 556 12.10 -8.80 18.87
CA THR A 556 11.66 -9.59 20.03
C THR A 556 10.70 -10.72 19.65
N ASP A 557 10.20 -10.71 18.41
CA ASP A 557 9.36 -11.74 17.81
C ASP A 557 10.19 -12.64 16.87
N GLN A 558 10.06 -13.96 17.01
CA GLN A 558 10.78 -14.95 16.20
C GLN A 558 10.25 -15.04 14.76
N GLU A 559 9.01 -14.61 14.51
CA GLU A 559 8.42 -14.62 13.17
C GLU A 559 8.86 -13.44 12.31
N VAL A 560 9.45 -12.40 12.92
CA VAL A 560 9.90 -11.21 12.20
C VAL A 560 11.35 -11.39 11.77
N HIS A 561 11.59 -11.26 10.47
CA HIS A 561 12.92 -11.40 9.90
C HIS A 561 13.87 -10.29 10.38
N PRO A 562 15.15 -10.60 10.67
CA PRO A 562 16.16 -9.59 10.96
C PRO A 562 16.40 -8.68 9.76
N GLU A 563 16.50 -7.37 10.00
CA GLU A 563 16.83 -6.39 8.98
C GLU A 563 18.33 -6.06 8.98
N THR A 564 18.91 -5.77 7.82
CA THR A 564 20.36 -5.51 7.70
C THR A 564 20.66 -4.29 6.86
N GLY A 565 21.46 -3.38 7.41
CA GLY A 565 21.98 -2.18 6.75
C GLY A 565 23.48 -2.26 6.57
N TYR A 566 23.99 -1.66 5.49
CA TYR A 566 25.43 -1.61 5.20
C TYR A 566 25.88 -0.19 4.96
N VAL A 567 27.06 0.16 5.48
CA VAL A 567 27.74 1.40 5.11
C VAL A 567 29.21 1.12 4.76
N PRO A 568 29.63 1.40 3.53
CA PRO A 568 31.04 1.33 3.16
C PRO A 568 31.79 2.58 3.64
N PHE A 569 33.08 2.43 3.91
CA PHE A 569 33.96 3.57 4.19
C PHE A 569 35.40 3.30 3.75
N LEU A 570 36.19 4.36 3.62
CA LEU A 570 37.54 4.30 3.06
C LEU A 570 38.55 4.96 4.01
N LEU A 571 39.59 4.22 4.41
CA LEU A 571 40.67 4.71 5.26
C LEU A 571 41.90 5.10 4.46
N LYS A 572 42.45 6.28 4.73
CA LYS A 572 43.72 6.75 4.12
C LYS A 572 44.92 5.92 4.59
N ALA A 573 45.90 5.78 3.70
CA ALA A 573 47.22 5.22 3.97
C ALA A 573 47.91 5.91 5.14
#